data_AF-A0A8X7N3J4-F1
#
_entry.id   AF-A0A8X7N3J4-F1
#
_cell.length_a   1.000
_cell.length_b   1.000
_cell.length_c   1.000
_cell.angle_alpha   90.00
_cell.angle_beta   90.00
_cell.angle_gamma   90.00
#
_symmetry.space_group_name_H-M   'P 1'
#
loop_
_entity.id
_entity.type
_entity.pdbx_description
1 polymer ?
#
loop_
_entity_poly.entity_id
_entity_poly.type
_entity_poly.pdbx_seq_one_letter_code
_entity_poly.pdbx_strand_id
1 'polypeptide(L)'
;MARTKILAEKYGEGHSRVVAAQLSKFKARQATARMSTGGTATRAKLAKTSDAASGVVKKPHRYKPGTIALREIRRYQKSTELLIRKMPFQRLCREICQDKFWFHEDLRFQSSALAAL
;
A
#
# COMPACT_ATOMS: atom_id res chain seq x y z
N MET A 1 -41.66 7.06 -43.01
CA MET A 1 -40.56 7.95 -42.58
C MET A 1 -40.94 8.61 -41.25
N ALA A 2 -41.04 7.86 -40.15
CA ALA A 2 -40.10 6.89 -39.59
C ALA A 2 -38.81 7.56 -39.12
N ARG A 3 -38.83 8.15 -37.91
CA ARG A 3 -37.71 8.02 -36.94
C ARG A 3 -37.93 8.63 -35.55
N THR A 4 -39.02 9.35 -35.27
CA THR A 4 -39.33 9.80 -33.89
C THR A 4 -40.56 9.12 -33.27
N LYS A 5 -41.28 8.29 -34.03
CA LYS A 5 -42.29 7.37 -33.49
C LYS A 5 -41.71 6.18 -32.69
N ILE A 6 -40.40 5.94 -32.77
CA ILE A 6 -39.75 4.75 -32.16
C ILE A 6 -39.22 5.01 -30.73
N LEU A 7 -39.19 6.27 -30.26
CA LEU A 7 -38.68 6.58 -28.91
C LEU A 7 -39.75 7.04 -27.91
N ALA A 8 -40.85 7.64 -28.39
CA ALA A 8 -41.95 8.08 -27.52
C ALA A 8 -42.98 6.99 -27.20
N GLU A 9 -43.08 5.93 -28.02
CA GLU A 9 -43.96 4.77 -27.76
C GLU A 9 -43.35 3.74 -26.79
N LYS A 10 -42.08 3.92 -26.38
CA LYS A 10 -41.40 3.01 -25.44
C LYS A 10 -41.52 3.43 -23.97
N TYR A 11 -41.97 4.65 -23.69
CA TYR A 11 -42.12 5.19 -22.33
C TYR A 11 -43.43 5.97 -22.18
N GLY A 12 -44.54 5.24 -22.34
CA GLY A 12 -45.90 5.70 -21.99
C GLY A 12 -46.22 5.46 -20.52
N GLU A 13 -46.89 6.44 -19.92
CA GLU A 13 -47.19 6.75 -18.51
C GLU A 13 -47.88 5.67 -17.63
N GLY A 14 -47.54 4.39 -17.76
CA GLY A 14 -48.27 3.29 -17.09
C GLY A 14 -47.42 2.24 -16.38
N HIS A 15 -46.09 2.27 -16.46
CA HIS A 15 -45.25 1.14 -16.02
C HIS A 15 -44.32 1.41 -14.82
N SER A 16 -44.43 2.56 -14.16
CA SER A 16 -43.71 2.84 -12.90
C SER A 16 -44.42 2.28 -11.65
N ARG A 17 -45.67 1.81 -11.78
CA ARG A 17 -46.47 1.34 -10.63
C ARG A 17 -46.46 -0.18 -10.45
N VAL A 18 -46.19 -0.96 -11.50
CA VAL A 18 -46.28 -2.44 -11.44
C VAL A 18 -44.95 -3.08 -11.01
N VAL A 19 -43.81 -2.41 -11.21
CA VAL A 19 -42.51 -2.86 -10.66
C VAL A 19 -42.37 -2.48 -9.18
N ALA A 20 -42.98 -1.38 -8.74
CA ALA A 20 -42.94 -0.94 -7.35
C ALA A 20 -43.86 -1.78 -6.42
N ALA A 21 -44.91 -2.40 -6.96
CA ALA A 21 -45.92 -3.13 -6.19
C ALA A 21 -45.61 -4.61 -5.91
N GLN A 22 -44.49 -5.15 -6.40
CA GLN A 22 -44.18 -6.59 -6.29
C GLN A 22 -43.13 -6.95 -5.23
N LEU A 23 -42.74 -6.00 -4.36
CA LEU A 23 -41.80 -6.25 -3.24
C LEU A 23 -42.31 -5.72 -1.89
N SER A 24 -43.62 -5.76 -1.63
CA SER A 24 -44.21 -5.32 -0.35
C SER A 24 -44.77 -6.45 0.51
N LYS A 25 -44.09 -7.60 0.58
CA LYS A 25 -44.45 -8.69 1.50
C LYS A 25 -43.24 -9.33 2.19
N PHE A 26 -42.45 -8.53 2.92
CA PHE A 26 -41.78 -9.03 4.12
C PHE A 26 -41.79 -7.97 5.21
N LYS A 27 -42.58 -8.30 6.23
CA LYS A 27 -42.85 -7.57 7.47
C LYS A 27 -41.56 -7.27 8.25
N ALA A 28 -41.53 -6.09 8.85
CA ALA A 28 -40.45 -5.50 9.61
C ALA A 28 -39.72 -6.48 10.56
N ARG A 29 -38.39 -6.53 10.45
CA ARG A 29 -37.50 -6.97 11.53
C ARG A 29 -36.78 -5.75 12.09
N GLN A 30 -37.09 -5.46 13.34
CA GLN A 30 -36.48 -4.47 14.19
C GLN A 30 -34.99 -4.82 14.37
N ALA A 31 -34.09 -4.10 13.69
CA ALA A 31 -32.67 -4.16 13.99
C ALA A 31 -32.41 -3.15 15.12
N THR A 32 -32.02 -3.70 16.27
CA THR A 32 -31.74 -2.97 17.50
C THR A 32 -30.63 -1.94 17.28
N ALA A 33 -30.94 -0.68 17.56
CA ALA A 33 -29.92 0.33 17.79
C ALA A 33 -29.03 -0.17 18.92
N ARG A 34 -27.74 -0.44 18.64
CA ARG A 34 -26.75 -0.52 19.71
C ARG A 34 -26.44 0.90 20.13
N MET A 35 -27.23 1.39 21.08
CA MET A 35 -26.82 2.50 21.92
C MET A 35 -25.55 2.09 22.67
N SER A 36 -24.46 2.83 22.49
CA SER A 36 -23.36 2.84 23.45
C SER A 36 -23.78 3.76 24.59
N THR A 37 -24.41 3.21 25.62
CA THR A 37 -24.72 3.94 26.85
C THR A 37 -23.42 4.24 27.62
N GLY A 38 -23.24 5.53 27.90
CA GLY A 38 -22.43 6.19 28.94
C GLY A 38 -21.20 5.45 29.50
N GLY A 39 -19.99 5.98 29.41
CA GLY A 39 -19.65 7.33 29.85
C GLY A 39 -19.26 7.31 31.33
N THR A 40 -17.97 7.19 31.61
CA THR A 40 -17.37 7.70 32.86
C THR A 40 -16.39 8.79 32.47
N ALA A 41 -16.90 10.00 32.33
CA ALA A 41 -16.06 11.18 32.44
C ALA A 41 -15.80 11.41 33.93
N THR A 42 -14.59 11.09 34.41
CA THR A 42 -13.99 11.88 35.50
C THR A 42 -12.53 12.18 35.20
N ARG A 43 -12.28 13.48 35.09
CA ARG A 43 -11.10 14.20 35.56
C ARG A 43 -9.88 14.28 34.63
N ALA A 44 -9.86 15.37 33.87
CA ALA A 44 -8.63 16.08 33.56
C ALA A 44 -7.80 16.37 34.84
N LYS A 45 -6.47 16.36 34.67
CA LYS A 45 -5.39 16.59 35.64
C LYS A 45 -5.02 15.38 36.52
N LEU A 46 -4.16 14.53 35.99
CA LEU A 46 -2.90 14.27 36.70
C LEU A 46 -1.80 14.91 35.86
N ALA A 47 -1.24 15.99 36.41
CA ALA A 47 0.07 16.47 36.00
C ALA A 47 0.98 15.24 35.90
N LYS A 48 1.59 15.02 34.74
CA LYS A 48 2.66 14.05 34.60
C LYS A 48 3.79 14.61 35.45
N THR A 49 3.81 14.20 36.71
CA THR A 49 4.92 14.42 37.62
C THR A 49 6.13 13.84 36.92
N SER A 50 6.99 14.71 36.40
CA SER A 50 8.41 14.48 36.40
C SER A 50 8.76 14.09 37.84
N ASP A 51 8.90 12.79 38.09
CA ASP A 51 9.98 12.19 38.87
C ASP A 51 9.59 10.83 39.45
N ALA A 52 10.17 9.80 38.83
CA ALA A 52 10.59 8.51 39.41
C ALA A 52 11.51 7.89 38.34
N ALA A 53 12.81 8.23 38.34
CA ALA A 53 13.87 7.60 39.13
C ALA A 53 14.08 6.11 38.80
N SER A 54 15.32 5.79 38.44
CA SER A 54 15.96 4.46 38.42
C SER A 54 15.59 3.45 37.31
N GLY A 55 16.49 3.34 36.32
CA GLY A 55 17.23 2.09 36.12
C GLY A 55 16.57 0.87 35.46
N VAL A 56 15.33 0.93 34.94
CA VAL A 56 14.78 -0.21 34.17
C VAL A 56 15.00 0.03 32.68
N VAL A 57 16.07 -0.56 32.15
CA VAL A 57 16.31 -0.60 30.69
C VAL A 57 15.13 -1.34 30.04
N LYS A 58 14.27 -0.59 29.34
CA LYS A 58 13.19 -1.17 28.54
C LYS A 58 13.81 -2.15 27.54
N LYS A 59 13.27 -3.36 27.49
CA LYS A 59 13.71 -4.37 26.51
C LYS A 59 13.71 -3.75 25.10
N PRO A 60 14.74 -4.01 24.27
CA PRO A 60 14.78 -3.48 22.93
C PRO A 60 13.56 -3.96 22.14
N HIS A 61 12.87 -3.03 21.49
CA HIS A 61 11.70 -3.34 20.69
C HIS A 61 12.10 -4.19 19.47
N ARG A 62 11.53 -5.38 19.33
CA ARG A 62 11.71 -6.26 18.18
C ARG A 62 10.46 -6.28 17.32
N TYR A 63 10.62 -5.97 16.02
CA TYR A 63 9.52 -6.07 15.06
C TYR A 63 9.13 -7.53 14.79
N LYS A 64 7.84 -7.75 14.47
CA LYS A 64 7.34 -9.05 14.02
C LYS A 64 7.99 -9.43 12.67
N PRO A 65 8.19 -10.73 12.38
CA PRO A 65 8.65 -11.18 11.06
C PRO A 65 7.75 -10.59 9.96
N GLY A 66 8.34 -10.24 8.83
CA GLY A 66 7.65 -9.57 7.71
C GLY A 66 7.45 -8.06 7.86
N THR A 67 7.48 -7.49 9.08
CA THR A 67 7.27 -6.05 9.27
C THR A 67 8.38 -5.21 8.66
N ILE A 68 9.64 -5.64 8.82
CA ILE A 68 10.81 -4.95 8.24
C ILE A 68 10.85 -5.19 6.73
N ALA A 69 10.60 -6.42 6.28
CA ALA A 69 10.59 -6.76 4.85
C ALA A 69 9.58 -5.92 4.05
N LEU A 70 8.34 -5.77 4.55
CA LEU A 70 7.33 -4.92 3.88
C LEU A 70 7.73 -3.45 3.86
N ARG A 71 8.44 -2.98 4.89
CA ARG A 71 8.98 -1.60 4.94
C ARG A 71 10.08 -1.41 3.89
N GLU A 72 11.00 -2.37 3.78
CA GLU A 72 12.09 -2.36 2.80
C GLU A 72 11.57 -2.44 1.37
N ILE A 73 10.60 -3.31 1.07
CA ILE A 73 9.95 -3.41 -0.25
C ILE A 73 9.34 -2.06 -0.63
N ARG A 74 8.57 -1.43 0.26
CA ARG A 74 7.97 -0.12 0.01
C ARG A 74 9.03 0.97 -0.18
N ARG A 75 10.14 0.92 0.56
CA ARG A 75 11.24 1.87 0.42
C ARG A 75 11.91 1.73 -0.95
N TYR A 76 12.34 0.53 -1.32
CA TYR A 76 13.10 0.29 -2.56
C TYR A 76 12.25 0.41 -3.82
N GLN A 77 10.94 0.21 -3.73
CA GLN A 77 10.04 0.51 -4.85
C GLN A 77 9.80 2.01 -5.05
N LYS A 78 9.98 2.83 -4.01
CA LYS A 78 9.84 4.29 -4.08
C LYS A 78 11.11 4.96 -4.62
N SER A 79 12.28 4.41 -4.32
CA SER A 79 13.58 4.91 -4.76
C SER A 79 14.08 4.17 -6.00
N THR A 80 15.05 4.75 -6.71
CA THR A 80 15.76 4.09 -7.82
C THR A 80 17.25 3.96 -7.55
N GLU A 81 17.65 3.88 -6.28
CA GLU A 81 19.05 3.70 -5.91
C GLU A 81 19.56 2.31 -6.29
N LEU A 82 20.84 2.23 -6.68
CA LEU A 82 21.48 0.96 -6.97
C LEU A 82 21.60 0.16 -5.67
N LEU A 83 21.04 -1.06 -5.66
CA LEU A 83 21.09 -1.94 -4.48
C LEU A 83 22.45 -2.66 -4.34
N ILE A 84 23.22 -2.74 -5.45
CA ILE A 84 24.55 -3.32 -5.47
C ILE A 84 25.59 -2.18 -5.42
N ARG A 85 26.62 -2.35 -4.59
CA ARG A 85 27.72 -1.38 -4.48
C ARG A 85 28.50 -1.29 -5.79
N LYS A 86 28.82 -0.06 -6.22
CA LYS A 86 29.49 0.22 -7.50
C LYS A 86 30.88 -0.43 -7.64
N MET A 87 31.75 -0.31 -6.63
CA MET A 87 33.14 -0.80 -6.74
C MET A 87 33.24 -2.33 -6.86
N PRO A 88 32.55 -3.15 -6.03
CA PRO A 88 32.53 -4.60 -6.22
C PRO A 88 31.95 -5.04 -7.57
N PHE A 89 30.85 -4.42 -8.02
CA PHE A 89 30.23 -4.71 -9.31
C PHE A 89 31.19 -4.41 -10.47
N GLN A 90 31.85 -3.25 -10.45
CA GLN A 90 32.86 -2.90 -11.45
C GLN A 90 34.04 -3.88 -11.50
N ARG A 91 34.52 -4.35 -10.33
CA ARG A 91 35.60 -5.36 -10.28
C ARG A 91 35.15 -6.66 -10.92
N LEU A 92 33.95 -7.12 -10.61
CA LEU A 92 33.35 -8.32 -11.20
C LEU A 92 33.23 -8.22 -12.72
N CYS A 93 32.76 -7.07 -13.25
CA CYS A 93 32.69 -6.87 -14.70
C CYS A 93 34.07 -7.00 -15.37
N ARG A 94 35.12 -6.45 -14.74
CA ARG A 94 36.49 -6.52 -15.27
C ARG A 94 37.06 -7.93 -15.20
N GLU A 95 36.83 -8.63 -14.10
CA GLU A 95 37.23 -10.03 -13.91
C GLU A 95 36.63 -10.93 -14.99
N ILE A 96 35.31 -10.83 -15.22
CA ILE A 96 34.62 -11.60 -16.26
C ILE A 96 35.19 -11.28 -17.64
N CYS A 97 35.43 -9.99 -17.93
CA CYS A 97 35.92 -9.59 -19.24
C CYS A 97 37.37 -10.03 -19.51
N GLN A 98 38.22 -10.08 -18.49
CA GLN A 98 39.61 -10.53 -18.60
C GLN A 98 39.73 -12.06 -18.61
N ASP A 99 38.90 -12.77 -17.84
CA ASP A 99 38.95 -14.23 -17.72
C ASP A 99 38.22 -14.94 -18.89
N LYS A 100 37.05 -14.44 -19.29
CA LYS A 100 36.18 -15.14 -20.27
C LYS A 100 36.47 -14.80 -21.72
N PHE A 101 37.09 -13.66 -21.99
CA PHE A 101 37.38 -13.25 -23.34
C PHE A 101 38.90 -13.23 -23.55
N TRP A 102 39.37 -13.83 -24.65
CA TRP A 102 40.78 -13.90 -25.02
C TRP A 102 41.39 -12.53 -25.39
N PHE A 103 40.78 -11.42 -24.97
CA PHE A 103 41.31 -10.08 -25.12
C PHE A 103 42.42 -9.89 -24.08
N HIS A 104 43.66 -10.18 -24.49
CA HIS A 104 44.86 -9.98 -23.70
C HIS A 104 45.34 -8.52 -23.61
N GLU A 105 44.55 -7.57 -24.12
CA GLU A 105 44.85 -6.14 -24.03
C GLU A 105 44.01 -5.42 -22.97
N ASP A 106 44.50 -4.25 -22.54
CA ASP A 106 43.87 -3.37 -21.56
C ASP A 106 42.46 -2.93 -21.99
N LEU A 107 41.45 -3.76 -21.71
CA LEU A 107 40.05 -3.42 -21.98
C LEU A 107 39.63 -2.22 -21.13
N ARG A 108 39.35 -1.11 -21.81
CA ARG A 108 38.91 0.13 -21.19
C ARG A 108 37.39 0.20 -21.20
N PHE A 109 36.83 0.58 -20.06
CA PHE A 109 35.39 0.77 -19.90
C PHE A 109 35.07 2.24 -19.81
N GLN A 110 34.05 2.66 -20.54
CA GLN A 110 33.41 3.95 -20.31
C GLN A 110 32.63 3.91 -18.98
N SER A 111 32.64 5.00 -18.23
CA SER A 111 31.93 5.07 -16.94
C SER A 111 30.42 4.88 -17.08
N SER A 112 29.82 5.42 -18.13
CA SER A 112 28.39 5.22 -18.44
C SER A 112 28.07 3.79 -18.86
N ALA A 113 29.00 3.10 -19.53
CA ALA A 113 28.81 1.70 -19.90
C ALA A 113 28.69 0.82 -18.66
N LEU A 114 29.57 1.01 -17.66
CA LEU A 114 29.49 0.29 -16.38
C LEU A 114 28.25 0.65 -15.55
N ALA A 115 27.64 1.82 -15.76
CA ALA A 115 26.42 2.21 -15.08
C ALA A 115 25.15 1.71 -15.77
N ALA A 116 25.24 1.29 -17.04
CA ALA A 116 24.14 0.74 -17.82
C ALA A 116 24.00 -0.79 -17.69
N LEU A 117 25.08 -1.46 -17.28
CA LEU A 117 25.12 -2.88 -16.89
C LEU A 117 24.52 -3.08 -15.49
#